data_AF-A0A553XW44-F1
#
_entry.id   AF-A0A553XW44-F1
#
_cell.length_a   1.000
_cell.length_b   1.000
_cell.length_c   1.000
_cell.angle_alpha   90.00
_cell.angle_beta   90.00
_cell.angle_gamma   90.00
#
_symmetry.space_group_name_H-M   'P 1'
#
loop_
_entity.id
_entity.type
_entity.pdbx_description
1 polymer ?
#
loop_
_entity_poly.entity_id
_entity_poly.type
_entity_poly.pdbx_seq_one_letter_code
_entity_poly.pdbx_strand_id
1 'polypeptide(L)'
;MTTDTPHATGTPLPDATLDAVLADPTQLLRADRAEIREQLTSLPRGSAAAENGRTVFRQAEAIFGGAAVARAEFASWLHFAATVLGHTAYAERVAAAEPGMPWRTEWAWWRPVGHYTAHPHLSGDSGAAAFVHEGRELLEVSGMWCPSRWFDLASGAPVAAPPAGAAERLRVADDELPYLFGTDDEDPALAVPPTWEEPEPLDTRGRYLLQEARGVAVLRVDAAVLKGWPTGGASYASAEDGSPGGLDTPDDDGPLTAARMDDAFGPDGVRRIPEAELPAALEHGPTRAFLRDVGLPAWWAGGVSSFAAADALRSLPEDPELLVLGTFELRYDETGTVCVHRATGEIRLRHTDGDTVHPPFFLSRDAETFTLFLESLRRYMGASWDPYPEEAGAEYDYEFRMAELDPRALDAEAPSREVWAHLFATITELGEYGY
;
A
#
# COMPACT_ATOMS: atom_id res chain seq x y z
N MET A 1 -9.75 36.67 -30.63
CA MET A 1 -11.06 36.00 -30.73
C MET A 1 -10.78 34.52 -30.94
N THR A 2 -10.50 33.83 -29.83
CA THR A 2 -10.43 32.37 -29.75
C THR A 2 -11.87 31.89 -29.63
N THR A 3 -12.33 31.14 -30.63
CA THR A 3 -13.68 30.59 -30.69
C THR A 3 -13.80 29.43 -29.71
N ASP A 4 -14.43 29.72 -28.58
CA ASP A 4 -14.91 28.76 -27.59
C ASP A 4 -16.14 28.07 -28.21
N THR A 5 -15.95 26.88 -28.77
CA THR A 5 -17.07 26.04 -29.23
C THR A 5 -17.24 24.93 -28.21
N PRO A 6 -18.38 24.83 -27.50
CA PRO A 6 -18.65 23.67 -26.68
C PRO A 6 -18.73 22.44 -27.59
N HIS A 7 -17.89 21.44 -27.34
CA HIS A 7 -17.93 20.17 -28.07
C HIS A 7 -19.29 19.49 -27.84
N ALA A 8 -19.88 19.02 -28.94
CA ALA A 8 -21.15 18.28 -28.90
C ALA A 8 -20.93 16.92 -28.24
N THR A 9 -21.75 16.62 -27.25
CA THR A 9 -21.79 15.35 -26.51
C THR A 9 -21.82 14.14 -27.45
N GLY A 10 -20.87 13.21 -27.30
CA GLY A 10 -20.92 11.88 -27.93
C GLY A 10 -20.12 11.68 -29.22
N THR A 11 -19.13 12.55 -29.53
CA THR A 11 -18.14 12.27 -30.59
C THR A 11 -16.78 12.02 -29.95
N PRO A 12 -16.11 10.87 -30.19
CA PRO A 12 -14.79 10.60 -29.62
C PRO A 12 -13.82 11.75 -29.90
N LEU A 13 -13.12 12.23 -28.86
CA LEU A 13 -12.07 13.23 -29.04
C LEU A 13 -10.92 12.58 -29.82
N PRO A 14 -10.29 13.29 -30.78
CA PRO A 14 -9.04 12.84 -31.35
C PRO A 14 -8.00 12.60 -30.24
N ASP A 15 -7.13 11.59 -30.36
CA ASP A 15 -6.13 11.24 -29.34
C ASP A 15 -5.30 12.43 -28.85
N ALA A 16 -4.85 13.29 -29.77
CA ALA A 16 -4.09 14.50 -29.44
C ALA A 16 -4.90 15.53 -28.63
N THR A 17 -6.22 15.55 -28.81
CA THR A 17 -7.14 16.38 -28.03
C THR A 17 -7.39 15.79 -26.65
N LEU A 18 -7.57 14.47 -26.54
CA LEU A 18 -7.70 13.78 -25.25
C LEU A 18 -6.42 13.94 -24.41
N ASP A 19 -5.25 13.78 -25.02
CA ASP A 19 -3.96 14.02 -24.37
C ASP A 19 -3.84 15.46 -23.84
N ALA A 20 -4.29 16.44 -24.61
CA ALA A 20 -4.28 17.84 -24.18
C ALA A 20 -5.25 18.11 -23.02
N VAL A 21 -6.43 17.47 -23.03
CA VAL A 21 -7.42 17.55 -21.93
C VAL A 21 -6.87 16.93 -20.66
N LEU A 22 -6.28 15.73 -20.74
CA LEU A 22 -5.71 15.04 -19.59
C LEU A 22 -4.46 15.76 -19.04
N ALA A 23 -3.66 16.39 -19.90
CA ALA A 23 -2.50 17.14 -19.46
C ALA A 23 -2.85 18.47 -18.74
N ASP A 24 -4.05 19.02 -18.95
CA ASP A 24 -4.49 20.31 -18.41
C ASP A 24 -5.71 20.18 -17.47
N PRO A 25 -5.52 20.27 -16.13
CA PRO A 25 -6.61 20.21 -15.17
C PRO A 25 -7.76 21.17 -15.44
N THR A 26 -7.48 22.33 -16.04
CA THR A 26 -8.51 23.33 -16.37
C THR A 26 -9.46 22.82 -17.46
N GLN A 27 -8.95 22.06 -18.43
CA GLN A 27 -9.74 21.41 -19.47
C GLN A 27 -10.41 20.15 -18.95
N LEU A 28 -9.67 19.31 -18.21
CA LEU A 28 -10.18 18.09 -17.59
C LEU A 28 -11.43 18.35 -16.73
N LEU A 29 -11.39 19.39 -15.89
CA LEU A 29 -12.52 19.78 -15.02
C LEU A 29 -13.73 20.38 -15.78
N ARG A 30 -13.61 20.65 -17.08
CA ARG A 30 -14.73 21.08 -17.94
C ARG A 30 -15.26 19.96 -18.83
N ALA A 31 -14.47 18.92 -19.02
CA ALA A 31 -14.82 17.81 -19.88
C ALA A 31 -15.89 16.92 -19.24
N ASP A 32 -16.65 16.22 -20.08
CA ASP A 32 -17.58 15.20 -19.61
C ASP A 32 -16.78 13.97 -19.15
N ARG A 33 -16.89 13.64 -17.85
CA ARG A 33 -16.19 12.51 -17.26
C ARG A 33 -16.64 11.17 -17.83
N ALA A 34 -17.92 11.02 -18.20
CA ALA A 34 -18.41 9.80 -18.83
C ALA A 34 -17.77 9.59 -20.21
N GLU A 35 -17.65 10.67 -20.98
CA GLU A 35 -17.02 10.64 -22.30
C GLU A 35 -15.51 10.32 -22.20
N ILE A 36 -14.80 10.90 -21.21
CA ILE A 36 -13.40 10.55 -20.95
C ILE A 36 -13.25 9.08 -20.59
N ARG A 37 -14.10 8.54 -19.71
CA ARG A 37 -14.07 7.11 -19.33
C ARG A 37 -14.19 6.21 -20.54
N GLU A 38 -15.18 6.45 -21.40
CA GLU A 38 -15.41 5.65 -22.61
C GLU A 38 -14.17 5.64 -23.52
N GLN A 39 -13.57 6.81 -23.74
CA GLN A 39 -12.39 6.93 -24.60
C GLN A 39 -11.15 6.25 -24.00
N LEU A 40 -10.95 6.34 -22.69
CA LEU A 40 -9.81 5.72 -22.01
C LEU A 40 -9.81 4.18 -22.08
N THR A 41 -10.97 3.54 -22.28
CA THR A 41 -11.06 2.08 -22.47
C THR A 41 -10.60 1.61 -23.86
N SER A 42 -10.47 2.51 -24.84
CA SER A 42 -10.30 2.16 -26.25
C SER A 42 -8.94 2.53 -26.88
N LEU A 43 -8.04 3.20 -26.14
CA LEU A 43 -6.83 3.81 -26.72
C LEU A 43 -5.49 3.27 -26.16
N PRO A 44 -4.43 3.18 -27.00
CA PRO A 44 -3.05 2.94 -26.57
C PRO A 44 -2.48 4.15 -25.79
N ARG A 45 -1.33 3.96 -25.12
CA ARG A 45 -0.65 4.97 -24.28
C ARG A 45 -0.35 6.27 -25.06
N GLY A 46 -0.67 7.41 -24.44
CA GLY A 46 -0.42 8.78 -24.95
C GLY A 46 0.96 9.34 -24.55
N SER A 47 1.15 10.66 -24.64
CA SER A 47 2.38 11.34 -24.19
C SER A 47 2.59 11.27 -22.67
N ALA A 48 3.82 11.39 -22.15
CA ALA A 48 4.10 11.26 -20.71
C ALA A 48 3.29 12.23 -19.81
N ALA A 49 3.01 13.46 -20.28
CA ALA A 49 2.18 14.41 -19.53
C ALA A 49 0.70 14.01 -19.54
N ALA A 50 0.21 13.45 -20.65
CA ALA A 50 -1.12 12.87 -20.74
C ALA A 50 -1.23 11.57 -19.92
N GLU A 51 -0.14 10.83 -19.78
CA GLU A 51 -0.06 9.62 -18.97
C GLU A 51 -0.23 9.94 -17.49
N ASN A 52 0.45 10.97 -16.96
CA ASN A 52 0.20 11.44 -15.58
C ASN A 52 -1.26 11.85 -15.37
N GLY A 53 -1.83 12.65 -16.29
CA GLY A 53 -3.23 13.09 -16.19
C GLY A 53 -4.22 11.93 -16.29
N ARG A 54 -3.94 10.94 -17.14
CA ARG A 54 -4.71 9.71 -17.29
C ARG A 54 -4.71 8.89 -16.00
N THR A 55 -3.54 8.62 -15.44
CA THR A 55 -3.39 7.86 -14.19
C THR A 55 -4.07 8.60 -13.04
N VAL A 56 -3.88 9.92 -12.89
CA VAL A 56 -4.58 10.72 -11.87
C VAL A 56 -6.10 10.61 -12.03
N PHE A 57 -6.62 10.74 -13.25
CA PHE A 57 -8.06 10.63 -13.51
C PHE A 57 -8.60 9.25 -13.13
N ARG A 58 -7.91 8.16 -13.53
CA ARG A 58 -8.30 6.79 -13.21
C ARG A 58 -8.28 6.53 -11.72
N GLN A 59 -7.21 6.92 -11.03
CA GLN A 59 -7.07 6.76 -9.59
C GLN A 59 -8.15 7.54 -8.83
N ALA A 60 -8.46 8.77 -9.26
CA ALA A 60 -9.56 9.52 -8.67
C ALA A 60 -10.88 8.75 -8.84
N GLU A 61 -11.25 8.38 -10.07
CA GLU A 61 -12.49 7.64 -10.35
C GLU A 61 -12.57 6.29 -9.61
N ALA A 62 -11.44 5.64 -9.33
CA ALA A 62 -11.37 4.39 -8.57
C ALA A 62 -11.59 4.56 -7.08
N ILE A 63 -11.09 5.65 -6.51
CA ILE A 63 -11.20 5.89 -5.07
C ILE A 63 -12.64 6.28 -4.70
N PHE A 64 -13.28 7.20 -5.43
CA PHE A 64 -14.65 7.65 -5.10
C PHE A 64 -15.77 6.92 -5.87
N GLY A 65 -15.42 6.09 -6.86
CA GLY A 65 -16.36 5.20 -7.56
C GLY A 65 -17.27 5.87 -8.60
N GLY A 66 -16.80 6.92 -9.26
CA GLY A 66 -17.50 7.50 -10.43
C GLY A 66 -18.84 8.20 -10.14
N ALA A 67 -19.16 8.54 -8.88
CA ALA A 67 -20.33 9.33 -8.51
C ALA A 67 -20.47 10.61 -9.35
N ALA A 68 -21.71 11.03 -9.60
CA ALA A 68 -22.03 12.31 -10.21
C ALA A 68 -21.87 13.47 -9.20
N VAL A 69 -20.63 13.92 -9.00
CA VAL A 69 -20.28 15.02 -8.10
C VAL A 69 -20.15 16.37 -8.81
N ALA A 70 -20.20 17.46 -8.05
CA ALA A 70 -19.92 18.80 -8.55
C ALA A 70 -18.45 18.92 -9.01
N ARG A 71 -18.18 19.84 -9.95
CA ARG A 71 -16.82 20.13 -10.46
C ARG A 71 -15.81 20.39 -9.33
N ALA A 72 -16.20 21.16 -8.33
CA ALA A 72 -15.34 21.51 -7.19
C ALA A 72 -14.97 20.31 -6.32
N GLU A 73 -15.91 19.38 -6.13
CA GLU A 73 -15.66 18.15 -5.40
C GLU A 73 -14.79 17.18 -6.21
N PHE A 74 -15.08 17.03 -7.52
CA PHE A 74 -14.23 16.24 -8.40
C PHE A 74 -12.78 16.75 -8.45
N ALA A 75 -12.58 18.08 -8.36
CA ALA A 75 -11.24 18.65 -8.23
C ALA A 75 -10.54 18.21 -6.94
N SER A 76 -11.27 17.99 -5.84
CA SER A 76 -10.70 17.48 -4.59
C SER A 76 -10.22 16.04 -4.75
N TRP A 77 -10.98 15.20 -5.45
CA TRP A 77 -10.59 13.83 -5.79
C TRP A 77 -9.38 13.75 -6.74
N LEU A 78 -9.34 14.60 -7.77
CA LEU A 78 -8.15 14.73 -8.64
C LEU A 78 -6.93 15.22 -7.85
N HIS A 79 -7.11 16.14 -6.92
CA HIS A 79 -6.05 16.63 -6.05
C HIS A 79 -5.52 15.51 -5.14
N PHE A 80 -6.42 14.71 -4.55
CA PHE A 80 -6.07 13.54 -3.74
C PHE A 80 -5.26 12.53 -4.55
N ALA A 81 -5.78 12.07 -5.69
CA ALA A 81 -5.11 11.11 -6.56
C ALA A 81 -3.73 11.61 -7.03
N ALA A 82 -3.63 12.89 -7.43
CA ALA A 82 -2.34 13.48 -7.81
C ALA A 82 -1.34 13.54 -6.65
N THR A 83 -1.81 13.76 -5.42
CA THR A 83 -0.96 13.77 -4.22
C THR A 83 -0.47 12.37 -3.89
N VAL A 84 -1.37 11.38 -3.91
CA VAL A 84 -1.08 9.96 -3.68
C VAL A 84 -0.03 9.43 -4.66
N LEU A 85 -0.15 9.80 -5.94
CA LEU A 85 0.80 9.41 -6.99
C LEU A 85 2.11 10.23 -6.99
N GLY A 86 2.28 11.17 -6.07
CA GLY A 86 3.46 12.05 -6.01
C GLY A 86 3.55 13.10 -7.14
N HIS A 87 2.48 13.29 -7.93
CA HIS A 87 2.39 14.29 -8.99
C HIS A 87 2.11 15.70 -8.45
N THR A 88 3.00 16.21 -7.61
CA THR A 88 2.84 17.50 -6.90
C THR A 88 2.53 18.67 -7.84
N ALA A 89 3.25 18.79 -8.96
CA ALA A 89 2.99 19.85 -9.94
C ALA A 89 1.62 19.71 -10.65
N TYR A 90 1.07 18.49 -10.73
CA TYR A 90 -0.28 18.28 -11.25
C TYR A 90 -1.32 18.68 -10.20
N ALA A 91 -1.13 18.29 -8.93
CA ALA A 91 -2.00 18.68 -7.81
C ALA A 91 -2.09 20.21 -7.65
N GLU A 92 -0.97 20.92 -7.73
CA GLU A 92 -0.93 22.40 -7.70
C GLU A 92 -1.74 23.02 -8.85
N ARG A 93 -1.67 22.44 -10.05
CA ARG A 93 -2.44 22.90 -11.21
C ARG A 93 -3.94 22.61 -11.06
N VAL A 94 -4.32 21.48 -10.44
CA VAL A 94 -5.72 21.21 -10.08
C VAL A 94 -6.20 22.28 -9.09
N ALA A 95 -5.41 22.57 -8.05
CA ALA A 95 -5.78 23.58 -7.05
C ALA A 95 -5.90 25.00 -7.62
N ALA A 96 -5.08 25.33 -8.62
CA ALA A 96 -5.18 26.60 -9.34
C ALA A 96 -6.40 26.65 -10.29
N ALA A 97 -6.75 25.52 -10.90
CA ALA A 97 -7.87 25.41 -11.83
C ALA A 97 -9.24 25.44 -11.14
N GLU A 98 -9.30 25.04 -9.87
CA GLU A 98 -10.50 25.06 -9.05
C GLU A 98 -10.19 25.47 -7.60
N PRO A 99 -10.13 26.77 -7.30
CA PRO A 99 -9.86 27.24 -5.94
C PRO A 99 -10.96 26.88 -4.94
N GLY A 100 -12.20 26.63 -5.41
CA GLY A 100 -13.38 26.36 -4.59
C GLY A 100 -13.56 24.89 -4.18
N MET A 101 -12.48 24.09 -4.13
CA MET A 101 -12.54 22.73 -3.62
C MET A 101 -13.01 22.70 -2.15
N PRO A 102 -13.97 21.82 -1.77
CA PRO A 102 -14.42 21.68 -0.38
C PRO A 102 -13.30 21.23 0.57
N TRP A 103 -12.32 20.49 0.06
CA TRP A 103 -11.16 20.04 0.82
C TRP A 103 -9.95 19.83 -0.10
N ARG A 104 -8.76 19.79 0.50
CA ARG A 104 -7.48 19.58 -0.21
C ARG A 104 -6.62 18.60 0.57
N THR A 105 -5.82 17.82 -0.13
CA THR A 105 -4.86 16.90 0.49
C THR A 105 -3.57 17.67 0.81
N GLU A 106 -3.15 17.70 2.08
CA GLU A 106 -1.85 18.27 2.42
C GLU A 106 -0.73 17.26 2.10
N TRP A 107 -0.95 16.00 2.45
CA TRP A 107 -0.11 14.87 2.07
C TRP A 107 -0.89 13.56 2.26
N ALA A 108 -0.45 12.50 1.58
CA ALA A 108 -1.04 11.17 1.69
C ALA A 108 0.01 10.08 1.54
N TRP A 109 -0.09 9.06 2.39
CA TRP A 109 0.58 7.78 2.32
C TRP A 109 -0.49 6.73 2.08
N TRP A 110 -0.91 6.61 0.83
CA TRP A 110 -2.10 5.87 0.42
C TRP A 110 -1.74 4.91 -0.69
N ARG A 111 -2.27 3.70 -0.66
CA ARG A 111 -2.10 2.70 -1.71
C ARG A 111 -2.95 3.06 -2.93
N PRO A 112 -2.35 3.43 -4.08
CA PRO A 112 -3.12 3.62 -5.30
C PRO A 112 -3.70 2.28 -5.79
N VAL A 113 -4.79 2.36 -6.54
CA VAL A 113 -5.48 1.21 -7.12
C VAL A 113 -4.58 0.53 -8.16
N GLY A 114 -4.43 -0.80 -8.06
CA GLY A 114 -3.52 -1.58 -8.90
C GLY A 114 -2.05 -1.53 -8.45
N HIS A 115 -1.74 -0.76 -7.41
CA HIS A 115 -0.46 -0.83 -6.71
C HIS A 115 -0.67 -1.65 -5.44
N TYR A 116 0.04 -2.76 -5.34
CA TYR A 116 -0.21 -3.71 -4.25
C TYR A 116 0.51 -3.33 -2.96
N THR A 117 1.56 -2.51 -3.02
CA THR A 117 2.28 -2.06 -1.83
C THR A 117 1.49 -0.99 -1.05
N ALA A 118 1.06 -1.29 0.18
CA ALA A 118 0.56 -0.29 1.14
C ALA A 118 1.70 0.22 2.04
N HIS A 119 1.95 1.53 2.02
CA HIS A 119 2.86 2.19 2.96
C HIS A 119 2.17 3.38 3.60
N PRO A 120 1.95 3.39 4.93
CA PRO A 120 2.08 2.27 5.86
C PRO A 120 1.07 1.14 5.55
N HIS A 121 1.37 -0.09 5.97
CA HIS A 121 0.46 -1.23 5.81
C HIS A 121 -0.43 -1.35 7.05
N LEU A 122 -1.74 -1.28 6.81
CA LEU A 122 -2.77 -1.09 7.84
C LEU A 122 -3.87 -2.15 7.82
N SER A 123 -3.69 -3.27 7.12
CA SER A 123 -4.65 -4.38 7.20
C SER A 123 -4.60 -5.05 8.58
N GLY A 124 -5.74 -5.57 9.02
CA GLY A 124 -5.94 -6.10 10.36
C GLY A 124 -6.03 -4.99 11.42
N ASP A 125 -5.72 -5.33 12.67
CA ASP A 125 -5.71 -4.37 13.77
C ASP A 125 -4.65 -3.29 13.52
N SER A 126 -5.12 -2.06 13.29
CA SER A 126 -4.24 -0.94 12.97
C SER A 126 -4.77 0.37 13.53
N GLY A 127 -3.94 1.40 13.46
CA GLY A 127 -4.35 2.72 13.90
C GLY A 127 -3.27 3.78 13.69
N ALA A 128 -3.73 5.01 13.65
CA ALA A 128 -2.94 6.21 13.56
C ALA A 128 -3.37 7.17 14.67
N ALA A 129 -2.39 7.85 15.27
CA ALA A 129 -2.65 8.81 16.31
C ALA A 129 -1.63 9.95 16.26
N ALA A 130 -2.12 11.17 16.44
CA ALA A 130 -1.26 12.35 16.48
C ALA A 130 -0.65 12.56 17.87
N PHE A 131 0.60 13.01 17.91
CA PHE A 131 1.39 13.26 19.11
C PHE A 131 2.13 14.59 19.02
N VAL A 132 2.56 15.10 20.17
CA VAL A 132 3.48 16.23 20.28
C VAL A 132 4.75 15.77 21.00
N HIS A 133 5.90 16.05 20.41
CA HIS A 133 7.22 15.81 21.01
C HIS A 133 8.14 16.99 20.70
N GLU A 134 8.73 17.58 21.74
CA GLU A 134 9.61 18.76 21.62
C GLU A 134 9.01 19.92 20.79
N GLY A 135 7.69 20.09 20.84
CA GLY A 135 6.96 21.12 20.09
C GLY A 135 6.71 20.80 18.62
N ARG A 136 7.07 19.60 18.13
CA ARG A 136 6.68 19.09 16.82
C ARG A 136 5.45 18.20 16.93
N GLU A 137 4.53 18.36 15.99
CA GLU A 137 3.41 17.44 15.77
C GLU A 137 3.87 16.25 14.94
N LEU A 138 3.62 15.04 15.44
CA LEU A 138 4.00 13.78 14.83
C LEU A 138 2.74 12.92 14.63
N LEU A 139 2.79 12.01 13.67
CA LEU A 139 1.82 10.94 13.51
C LEU A 139 2.52 9.61 13.76
N GLU A 140 2.05 8.84 14.75
CA GLU A 140 2.38 7.42 14.83
C GLU A 140 1.35 6.65 14.01
N VAL A 141 1.82 5.71 13.21
CA VAL A 141 0.98 4.77 12.46
C VAL A 141 1.43 3.36 12.78
N SER A 142 0.56 2.58 13.40
CA SER A 142 0.79 1.21 13.86
C SER A 142 -0.09 0.23 13.08
N GLY A 143 0.45 -0.95 12.78
CA GLY A 143 -0.31 -2.06 12.19
C GLY A 143 0.10 -3.37 12.86
N MET A 144 -0.83 -4.32 12.91
CA MET A 144 -0.67 -5.59 13.63
C MET A 144 0.61 -6.36 13.26
N TRP A 145 0.98 -6.35 11.97
CA TRP A 145 2.16 -7.07 11.48
C TRP A 145 3.26 -6.16 10.99
N CYS A 146 3.26 -4.90 11.43
CA CYS A 146 4.18 -3.89 10.96
C CYS A 146 4.79 -3.18 12.17
N PRO A 147 6.12 -2.92 12.17
CA PRO A 147 6.66 -1.94 13.09
C PRO A 147 5.93 -0.60 12.92
N SER A 148 5.67 0.12 14.01
CA SER A 148 5.11 1.47 13.95
C SER A 148 6.01 2.37 13.10
N ARG A 149 5.38 3.17 12.24
CA ARG A 149 6.04 4.23 11.47
C ARG A 149 5.67 5.58 12.05
N TRP A 150 6.60 6.52 11.99
CA TRP A 150 6.40 7.87 12.49
C TRP A 150 6.55 8.87 11.35
N PHE A 151 5.66 9.85 11.31
CA PHE A 151 5.66 10.91 10.31
C PHE A 151 5.63 12.27 10.97
N ASP A 152 6.26 13.26 10.33
CA ASP A 152 6.06 14.66 10.64
C ASP A 152 4.65 15.08 10.18
N LEU A 153 3.77 15.48 11.11
CA LEU A 153 2.35 15.70 10.78
C LEU A 153 2.14 16.84 9.79
N ALA A 154 3.06 17.80 9.72
CA ALA A 154 2.95 18.95 8.82
C ALA A 154 3.33 18.63 7.37
N SER A 155 4.21 17.65 7.16
CA SER A 155 4.77 17.35 5.83
C SER A 155 4.50 15.93 5.33
N GLY A 156 4.08 15.03 6.22
CA GLY A 156 4.01 13.60 5.93
C GLY A 156 5.38 12.94 5.78
N ALA A 157 6.49 13.64 6.03
CA ALA A 157 7.82 13.05 5.88
C ALA A 157 8.09 12.00 6.98
N PRO A 158 8.70 10.84 6.66
CA PRO A 158 9.03 9.83 7.66
C PRO A 158 10.11 10.36 8.62
N VAL A 159 9.96 10.02 9.89
CA VAL A 159 10.86 10.44 10.97
C VAL A 159 11.18 9.27 11.88
N ALA A 160 12.27 9.39 12.65
CA ALA A 160 12.57 8.42 13.70
C ALA A 160 11.51 8.49 14.81
N ALA A 161 11.21 7.33 15.40
CA ALA A 161 10.33 7.25 16.57
C ALA A 161 10.92 8.05 17.74
N PRO A 162 10.10 8.83 18.47
CA PRO A 162 10.53 9.45 19.71
C PRO A 162 10.83 8.37 20.77
N PRO A 163 11.64 8.68 21.80
CA PRO A 163 11.85 7.77 22.91
C PRO A 163 10.52 7.33 23.55
N ALA A 164 10.44 6.07 23.95
CA ALA A 164 9.22 5.52 24.53
C ALA A 164 8.70 6.38 25.69
N GLY A 165 7.43 6.81 25.60
CA GLY A 165 6.78 7.66 26.60
C GLY A 165 7.18 9.14 26.58
N ALA A 166 7.99 9.59 25.63
CA ALA A 166 8.42 10.99 25.52
C ALA A 166 7.49 11.86 24.66
N ALA A 167 6.54 11.26 23.94
CA ALA A 167 5.54 11.95 23.13
C ALA A 167 4.19 11.96 23.86
N GLU A 168 3.52 13.10 23.84
CA GLU A 168 2.18 13.27 24.43
C GLU A 168 1.12 13.22 23.33
N ARG A 169 0.03 12.47 23.53
CA ARG A 169 -1.03 12.38 22.53
C ARG A 169 -1.65 13.76 22.29
N LEU A 170 -1.71 14.18 21.03
CA LEU A 170 -2.42 15.37 20.62
C LEU A 170 -3.92 15.11 20.85
N ARG A 171 -4.57 15.97 21.62
CA ARG A 171 -6.02 15.92 21.84
C ARG A 171 -6.62 17.24 21.39
N VAL A 172 -7.58 17.14 20.48
CA VAL A 172 -8.41 18.27 20.09
C VAL A 172 -9.68 18.20 20.94
N ALA A 173 -10.13 19.35 21.45
CA ALA A 173 -11.41 19.42 22.13
C ALA A 173 -12.51 19.15 21.10
N ASP A 174 -13.35 18.16 21.38
CA ASP A 174 -14.37 17.60 20.48
C ASP A 174 -15.54 18.57 20.26
N ASP A 175 -15.64 19.58 21.13
CA ASP A 175 -16.70 20.56 21.18
C ASP A 175 -16.63 21.49 19.94
N GLU A 176 -17.51 21.20 18.96
CA GLU A 176 -17.93 22.05 17.82
C GLU A 176 -17.13 21.95 16.50
N LEU A 177 -16.36 20.88 16.25
CA LEU A 177 -15.75 20.69 14.92
C LEU A 177 -16.74 20.02 13.94
N PRO A 178 -16.94 20.60 12.74
CA PRO A 178 -17.85 20.02 11.76
C PRO A 178 -17.32 18.65 11.32
N TYR A 179 -18.21 17.68 11.21
CA TYR A 179 -17.84 16.37 10.71
C TYR A 179 -17.76 16.42 9.18
N LEU A 180 -16.60 16.09 8.61
CA LEU A 180 -16.38 16.29 7.18
C LEU A 180 -17.27 15.38 6.32
N PHE A 181 -17.46 14.13 6.74
CA PHE A 181 -18.22 13.10 6.02
C PHE A 181 -19.41 12.62 6.84
N GLY A 182 -20.17 13.56 7.39
CA GLY A 182 -21.26 13.24 8.31
C GLY A 182 -22.50 12.80 7.55
N THR A 183 -23.29 11.92 8.14
CA THR A 183 -24.47 11.33 7.49
C THR A 183 -25.77 12.04 7.85
N ASP A 184 -25.72 13.07 8.70
CA ASP A 184 -26.91 13.81 9.11
C ASP A 184 -27.36 14.78 8.00
N ASP A 185 -28.65 15.13 7.99
CA ASP A 185 -29.24 16.05 7.01
C ASP A 185 -28.60 17.46 7.02
N GLU A 186 -27.95 17.82 8.14
CA GLU A 186 -27.24 19.09 8.33
C GLU A 186 -25.79 19.05 7.81
N ASP A 187 -25.25 17.86 7.56
CA ASP A 187 -23.89 17.66 7.09
C ASP A 187 -23.76 17.88 5.57
N PRO A 188 -22.54 18.23 5.09
CA PRO A 188 -22.28 18.40 3.66
C PRO A 188 -22.60 17.14 2.87
N ALA A 189 -23.37 17.29 1.78
CA ALA A 189 -23.65 16.23 0.83
C ALA A 189 -22.45 15.99 -0.10
N LEU A 190 -21.43 15.31 0.43
CA LEU A 190 -20.22 14.89 -0.28
C LEU A 190 -20.30 13.40 -0.63
N ALA A 191 -19.82 13.00 -1.81
CA ALA A 191 -19.53 11.62 -2.10
C ALA A 191 -18.26 11.20 -1.35
N VAL A 192 -18.26 10.01 -0.77
CA VAL A 192 -17.17 9.53 0.09
C VAL A 192 -17.09 8.00 0.03
N PRO A 193 -15.89 7.40 0.08
CA PRO A 193 -15.76 5.96 0.25
C PRO A 193 -16.29 5.49 1.62
N PRO A 194 -16.99 4.35 1.73
CA PRO A 194 -17.47 3.82 3.02
C PRO A 194 -16.39 3.78 4.12
N THR A 195 -15.15 3.53 3.74
CA THR A 195 -14.00 3.43 4.66
C THR A 195 -13.54 4.77 5.24
N TRP A 196 -14.10 5.90 4.78
CA TRP A 196 -13.73 7.25 5.23
C TRP A 196 -14.75 7.87 6.19
N GLU A 197 -15.68 7.06 6.73
CA GLU A 197 -16.79 7.52 7.55
C GLU A 197 -16.35 8.33 8.79
N GLU A 198 -15.12 8.15 9.32
CA GLU A 198 -14.70 8.79 10.59
C GLU A 198 -13.35 9.56 10.55
N PRO A 199 -13.27 10.73 9.89
CA PRO A 199 -12.05 11.55 9.91
C PRO A 199 -11.76 12.13 11.31
N GLU A 200 -10.55 11.91 11.84
CA GLU A 200 -10.13 12.47 13.14
C GLU A 200 -9.68 13.94 12.97
N PRO A 201 -10.32 14.91 13.65
CA PRO A 201 -9.88 16.29 13.61
C PRO A 201 -8.52 16.46 14.30
N LEU A 202 -7.58 17.10 13.62
CA LEU A 202 -6.23 17.37 14.13
C LEU A 202 -6.08 18.79 14.69
N ASP A 203 -6.89 19.74 14.22
CA ASP A 203 -6.92 21.10 14.75
C ASP A 203 -8.21 21.88 14.40
N THR A 204 -8.39 23.01 15.07
CA THR A 204 -9.49 23.96 14.81
C THR A 204 -9.34 24.75 13.51
N ARG A 205 -8.27 24.52 12.74
CA ARG A 205 -8.05 25.12 11.42
C ARG A 205 -8.57 24.21 10.30
N GLY A 206 -9.32 23.15 10.64
CA GLY A 206 -9.96 22.25 9.69
C GLY A 206 -9.00 21.24 9.07
N ARG A 207 -7.98 20.79 9.82
CA ARG A 207 -7.13 19.68 9.41
C ARG A 207 -7.73 18.38 9.93
N TYR A 208 -7.83 17.35 9.08
CA TYR A 208 -8.39 16.05 9.43
C TYR A 208 -7.42 14.95 9.02
N LEU A 209 -7.26 13.95 9.89
CA LEU A 209 -6.58 12.70 9.61
C LEU A 209 -7.60 11.69 9.10
N LEU A 210 -7.30 11.13 7.94
CA LEU A 210 -7.95 9.94 7.41
C LEU A 210 -7.05 8.74 7.59
N GLN A 211 -7.65 7.63 7.94
CA GLN A 211 -6.98 6.34 8.03
C GLN A 211 -7.93 5.22 7.62
N GLU A 212 -7.38 4.24 6.92
CA GLU A 212 -7.97 2.91 6.75
C GLU A 212 -6.86 1.94 6.30
N ALA A 213 -7.22 0.71 5.97
CA ALA A 213 -6.24 -0.31 5.56
C ALA A 213 -5.37 0.08 4.35
N ARG A 214 -5.90 0.95 3.47
CA ARG A 214 -5.18 1.47 2.29
C ARG A 214 -4.13 2.52 2.63
N GLY A 215 -4.20 3.14 3.81
CA GLY A 215 -3.19 4.11 4.23
C GLY A 215 -3.74 5.26 5.07
N VAL A 216 -2.97 6.33 5.15
CA VAL A 216 -3.29 7.55 5.89
C VAL A 216 -3.16 8.79 5.02
N ALA A 217 -4.00 9.79 5.28
CA ALA A 217 -3.90 11.08 4.62
C ALA A 217 -4.27 12.22 5.57
N VAL A 218 -3.70 13.40 5.33
CA VAL A 218 -4.11 14.62 6.00
C VAL A 218 -4.81 15.53 5.02
N LEU A 219 -6.06 15.86 5.32
CA LEU A 219 -6.89 16.77 4.55
C LEU A 219 -7.00 18.13 5.24
N ARG A 220 -7.11 19.17 4.43
CA ARG A 220 -7.47 20.54 4.83
C ARG A 220 -8.82 20.88 4.23
N VAL A 221 -9.78 21.19 5.09
CA VAL A 221 -11.12 21.62 4.71
C VAL A 221 -11.16 23.13 4.44
N ASP A 222 -11.91 23.54 3.42
CA ASP A 222 -12.26 24.94 3.22
C ASP A 222 -13.63 25.24 3.83
N ALA A 223 -13.62 25.73 5.07
CA ALA A 223 -14.84 26.05 5.82
C ALA A 223 -15.71 27.12 5.13
N ALA A 224 -15.12 28.02 4.33
CA ALA A 224 -15.88 29.05 3.62
C ALA A 224 -16.64 28.46 2.44
N VAL A 225 -16.03 27.50 1.72
CA VAL A 225 -16.70 26.71 0.68
C VAL A 225 -17.80 25.85 1.28
N LEU A 226 -17.48 25.08 2.34
CA LEU A 226 -18.45 24.16 2.95
C LEU A 226 -19.68 24.86 3.53
N LYS A 227 -19.54 26.08 4.05
CA LYS A 227 -20.68 26.87 4.57
C LYS A 227 -21.78 27.10 3.52
N GLY A 228 -21.43 27.11 2.23
CA GLY A 228 -22.37 27.26 1.12
C GLY A 228 -22.66 25.95 0.38
N TRP A 229 -22.13 24.83 0.86
CA TRP A 229 -22.26 23.53 0.19
C TRP A 229 -23.66 22.93 0.40
N PRO A 230 -24.19 22.17 -0.56
CA PRO A 230 -25.42 21.41 -0.34
C PRO A 230 -25.31 20.52 0.90
N THR A 231 -26.39 20.44 1.68
CA THR A 231 -26.50 19.51 2.81
C THR A 231 -27.40 18.33 2.47
N GLY A 232 -27.33 17.29 3.27
CA GLY A 232 -28.10 16.05 3.09
C GLY A 232 -27.33 14.78 3.43
N GLY A 233 -26.20 14.92 4.12
CA GLY A 233 -25.36 13.80 4.51
C GLY A 233 -24.46 13.29 3.38
N ALA A 234 -23.31 12.76 3.77
CA ALA A 234 -22.37 12.14 2.88
C ALA A 234 -22.95 10.86 2.25
N SER A 235 -22.60 10.61 0.98
CA SER A 235 -23.11 9.48 0.19
C SER A 235 -22.00 8.48 -0.11
N TYR A 236 -22.21 7.23 0.30
CA TYR A 236 -21.29 6.11 0.10
C TYR A 236 -21.56 5.29 -1.18
N ALA A 237 -22.70 5.55 -1.84
CA ALA A 237 -23.29 4.63 -2.81
C ALA A 237 -22.44 4.36 -4.06
N SER A 238 -21.50 5.24 -4.43
CA SER A 238 -20.71 5.08 -5.65
C SER A 238 -19.42 4.31 -5.47
N ALA A 239 -18.79 4.42 -4.30
CA ALA A 239 -17.47 3.83 -4.05
C ALA A 239 -17.50 2.30 -3.95
N GLU A 240 -18.66 1.70 -3.72
CA GLU A 240 -18.85 0.25 -3.66
C GLU A 240 -18.80 -0.42 -5.06
N ASP A 241 -19.09 0.32 -6.13
CA ASP A 241 -19.23 -0.22 -7.49
C ASP A 241 -17.90 -0.25 -8.28
N GLY A 242 -16.84 0.39 -7.76
CA GLY A 242 -15.53 0.50 -8.42
C GLY A 242 -15.47 1.45 -9.62
N SER A 243 -14.29 1.56 -10.25
CA SER A 243 -14.09 2.36 -11.45
C SER A 243 -14.77 1.76 -12.67
N PRO A 244 -15.44 2.59 -13.47
CA PRO A 244 -15.86 2.23 -14.81
C PRO A 244 -14.70 2.23 -15.85
N GLY A 245 -13.47 2.58 -15.46
CA GLY A 245 -12.34 2.87 -16.35
C GLY A 245 -11.21 1.82 -16.42
N GLY A 246 -11.28 0.76 -15.61
CA GLY A 246 -10.28 -0.31 -15.51
C GLY A 246 -8.97 0.11 -14.82
N LEU A 247 -8.20 -0.89 -14.37
CA LEU A 247 -6.91 -0.69 -13.70
C LEU A 247 -5.82 -0.20 -14.66
N ASP A 248 -4.88 0.58 -14.11
CA ASP A 248 -3.57 0.70 -14.73
C ASP A 248 -2.82 -0.64 -14.59
N THR A 249 -1.88 -0.89 -15.51
CA THR A 249 -1.05 -2.10 -15.41
C THR A 249 -0.21 -2.02 -14.14
N PRO A 250 -0.17 -3.06 -13.30
CA PRO A 250 0.70 -3.09 -12.13
C PRO A 250 2.15 -2.78 -12.55
N ASP A 251 2.89 -2.10 -11.68
CA ASP A 251 4.30 -1.83 -11.90
C ASP A 251 5.10 -3.13 -12.09
N ASP A 252 6.14 -3.09 -12.92
CA ASP A 252 7.12 -4.18 -12.99
C ASP A 252 8.01 -4.09 -11.74
N ASP A 253 7.84 -5.06 -10.83
CA ASP A 253 8.47 -5.04 -9.52
C ASP A 253 10.00 -5.18 -9.55
N GLY A 254 10.56 -5.65 -10.67
CA GLY A 254 12.01 -5.85 -10.82
C GLY A 254 12.61 -6.82 -9.77
N PRO A 255 13.96 -6.89 -9.67
CA PRO A 255 14.64 -7.70 -8.66
C PRO A 255 14.53 -7.07 -7.26
N LEU A 256 14.81 -7.87 -6.22
CA LEU A 256 14.97 -7.33 -4.87
C LEU A 256 16.19 -6.41 -4.82
N THR A 257 16.00 -5.24 -4.22
CA THR A 257 17.06 -4.27 -3.95
C THR A 257 17.04 -3.89 -2.48
N ALA A 258 18.14 -3.33 -1.97
CA ALA A 258 18.19 -2.81 -0.62
C ALA A 258 17.08 -1.78 -0.36
N ALA A 259 16.86 -0.86 -1.31
CA ALA A 259 15.83 0.17 -1.22
C ALA A 259 14.41 -0.45 -1.16
N ARG A 260 14.12 -1.47 -1.97
CA ARG A 260 12.83 -2.17 -1.93
C ARG A 260 12.59 -2.88 -0.60
N MET A 261 13.63 -3.51 -0.04
CA MET A 261 13.53 -4.13 1.29
C MET A 261 13.32 -3.09 2.39
N ASP A 262 14.04 -1.97 2.35
CA ASP A 262 13.90 -0.88 3.32
C ASP A 262 12.53 -0.21 3.23
N ASP A 263 11.97 -0.10 2.03
CA ASP A 263 10.62 0.41 1.80
C ASP A 263 9.58 -0.54 2.39
N ALA A 264 9.69 -1.85 2.09
CA ALA A 264 8.75 -2.88 2.55
C ALA A 264 8.75 -3.08 4.07
N PHE A 265 9.92 -3.17 4.69
CA PHE A 265 10.08 -3.59 6.09
C PHE A 265 10.57 -2.46 7.02
N GLY A 266 10.95 -1.31 6.47
CA GLY A 266 11.66 -0.26 7.20
C GLY A 266 13.16 -0.57 7.29
N PRO A 267 14.03 0.45 7.36
CA PRO A 267 15.49 0.25 7.37
C PRO A 267 15.98 -0.59 8.57
N ASP A 268 15.32 -0.45 9.73
CA ASP A 268 15.62 -1.24 10.94
C ASP A 268 14.96 -2.63 10.92
N GLY A 269 14.01 -2.85 10.02
CA GLY A 269 13.31 -4.12 9.82
C GLY A 269 14.01 -5.06 8.83
N VAL A 270 15.15 -4.66 8.25
CA VAL A 270 15.93 -5.47 7.31
C VAL A 270 17.26 -5.86 7.93
N ARG A 271 17.47 -7.17 8.03
CA ARG A 271 18.72 -7.76 8.51
C ARG A 271 19.72 -7.91 7.36
N ARG A 272 20.75 -7.06 7.37
CA ARG A 272 21.94 -7.19 6.52
C ARG A 272 23.12 -7.68 7.36
N ILE A 273 23.83 -8.70 6.87
CA ILE A 273 24.94 -9.31 7.61
C ILE A 273 26.27 -8.86 6.98
N PRO A 274 27.11 -8.10 7.71
CA PRO A 274 28.43 -7.71 7.22
C PRO A 274 29.27 -8.92 6.82
N GLU A 275 30.15 -8.75 5.82
CA GLU A 275 31.02 -9.83 5.32
C GLU A 275 31.84 -10.50 6.44
N ALA A 276 32.27 -9.72 7.43
CA ALA A 276 33.05 -10.20 8.57
C ALA A 276 32.25 -11.08 9.56
N GLU A 277 30.92 -10.98 9.53
CA GLU A 277 30.00 -11.73 10.39
C GLU A 277 29.41 -12.96 9.67
N LEU A 278 29.47 -13.00 8.34
CA LEU A 278 29.07 -14.16 7.56
C LEU A 278 30.02 -15.34 7.82
N PRO A 279 29.54 -16.52 8.27
CA PRO A 279 30.39 -17.66 8.54
C PRO A 279 31.21 -18.07 7.32
N ALA A 280 32.48 -18.43 7.53
CA ALA A 280 33.32 -18.97 6.45
C ALA A 280 32.74 -20.25 5.84
N ALA A 281 31.91 -20.98 6.59
CA ALA A 281 31.22 -22.17 6.13
C ALA A 281 30.20 -21.89 5.01
N LEU A 282 29.63 -20.68 4.93
CA LEU A 282 28.75 -20.28 3.84
C LEU A 282 29.58 -19.98 2.59
N GLU A 283 29.72 -20.98 1.72
CA GLU A 283 30.55 -20.94 0.51
C GLU A 283 29.79 -20.36 -0.70
N HIS A 284 28.45 -20.42 -0.68
CA HIS A 284 27.64 -19.94 -1.80
C HIS A 284 27.72 -18.41 -1.97
N GLY A 285 28.54 -17.97 -2.93
CA GLY A 285 28.82 -16.56 -3.22
C GLY A 285 27.57 -15.68 -3.41
N PRO A 286 26.58 -16.07 -4.23
CA PRO A 286 25.36 -15.28 -4.41
C PRO A 286 24.59 -15.06 -3.11
N THR A 287 24.45 -16.08 -2.25
CA THR A 287 23.80 -15.92 -0.94
C THR A 287 24.57 -14.94 -0.05
N ARG A 288 25.90 -15.02 -0.02
CA ARG A 288 26.72 -14.06 0.75
C ARG A 288 26.48 -12.63 0.29
N ALA A 289 26.51 -12.39 -1.01
CA ALA A 289 26.27 -11.07 -1.59
C ALA A 289 24.86 -10.57 -1.26
N PHE A 290 23.84 -11.41 -1.42
CA PHE A 290 22.45 -11.07 -1.09
C PHE A 290 22.27 -10.69 0.39
N LEU A 291 22.77 -11.50 1.32
CA LEU A 291 22.64 -11.23 2.76
C LEU A 291 23.39 -9.98 3.21
N ARG A 292 24.47 -9.61 2.51
CA ARG A 292 25.25 -8.41 2.79
C ARG A 292 24.62 -7.16 2.20
N ASP A 293 24.23 -7.22 0.94
CA ASP A 293 23.89 -6.04 0.14
C ASP A 293 22.37 -5.75 0.15
N VAL A 294 21.52 -6.79 0.17
CA VAL A 294 20.05 -6.66 0.11
C VAL A 294 19.41 -6.95 1.46
N GLY A 295 19.73 -8.10 2.05
CA GLY A 295 19.26 -8.53 3.38
C GLY A 295 17.98 -9.35 3.40
N LEU A 296 17.61 -9.82 4.58
CA LEU A 296 16.36 -10.55 4.89
C LEU A 296 15.43 -9.64 5.70
N PRO A 297 14.10 -9.85 5.70
CA PRO A 297 13.26 -9.28 6.75
C PRO A 297 13.75 -9.79 8.10
N ALA A 298 14.02 -8.88 9.04
CA ALA A 298 14.34 -9.26 10.42
C ALA A 298 13.15 -9.98 11.05
N TRP A 299 11.94 -9.55 10.68
CA TRP A 299 10.69 -10.19 11.00
C TRP A 299 9.66 -9.99 9.87
N TRP A 300 8.82 -10.99 9.64
CA TRP A 300 7.67 -10.96 8.74
C TRP A 300 6.50 -11.63 9.45
N ALA A 301 5.27 -11.18 9.23
CA ALA A 301 4.08 -11.89 9.69
C ALA A 301 2.87 -11.60 8.81
N GLY A 302 1.91 -12.51 8.89
CA GLY A 302 0.58 -12.45 8.29
C GLY A 302 -0.30 -13.53 8.91
N GLY A 303 -1.55 -13.18 9.25
CA GLY A 303 -2.47 -14.06 9.98
C GLY A 303 -1.82 -14.67 11.23
N VAL A 304 -1.83 -16.01 11.31
CA VAL A 304 -1.20 -16.78 12.40
C VAL A 304 0.28 -17.09 12.21
N SER A 305 0.87 -16.72 11.07
CA SER A 305 2.23 -17.10 10.73
C SER A 305 3.20 -15.94 10.89
N SER A 306 4.40 -16.24 11.33
CA SER A 306 5.50 -15.28 11.43
C SER A 306 6.82 -15.91 11.05
N PHE A 307 7.77 -15.10 10.58
CA PHE A 307 9.15 -15.46 10.36
C PHE A 307 10.04 -14.50 11.14
N ALA A 308 11.02 -15.04 11.86
CA ALA A 308 12.08 -14.26 12.50
C ALA A 308 13.45 -14.69 11.98
N ALA A 309 14.26 -13.74 11.51
CA ALA A 309 15.62 -14.01 11.10
C ALA A 309 16.51 -14.31 12.31
N ALA A 310 17.43 -15.26 12.17
CA ALA A 310 18.33 -15.67 13.24
C ALA A 310 19.41 -14.62 13.52
N ASP A 311 19.78 -14.46 14.81
CA ASP A 311 20.83 -13.55 15.27
C ASP A 311 22.24 -13.85 14.76
N ALA A 312 22.48 -15.09 14.33
CA ALA A 312 23.70 -15.46 13.65
C ALA A 312 23.43 -16.72 12.84
N LEU A 313 24.08 -16.82 11.68
CA LEU A 313 24.08 -18.05 10.89
C LEU A 313 24.92 -19.10 11.62
N ARG A 314 24.27 -20.15 12.11
CA ARG A 314 24.91 -21.26 12.82
C ARG A 314 24.54 -22.57 12.14
N SER A 315 25.48 -23.51 12.11
CA SER A 315 25.21 -24.85 11.61
C SER A 315 24.13 -25.53 12.44
N LEU A 316 23.25 -26.23 11.75
CA LEU A 316 22.29 -27.15 12.36
C LEU A 316 23.09 -28.32 12.99
N PRO A 317 22.92 -28.63 14.29
CA PRO A 317 23.74 -29.64 14.97
C PRO A 317 23.77 -31.02 14.29
N GLU A 318 22.64 -31.45 13.74
CA GLU A 318 22.45 -32.73 13.07
C GLU A 318 22.83 -32.73 11.58
N ASP A 319 22.92 -31.55 10.96
CA ASP A 319 23.30 -31.40 9.56
C ASP A 319 24.18 -30.14 9.37
N PRO A 320 25.51 -30.28 9.49
CA PRO A 320 26.42 -29.15 9.42
C PRO A 320 26.49 -28.50 8.02
N GLU A 321 25.91 -29.12 6.99
CA GLU A 321 25.77 -28.52 5.66
C GLU A 321 24.66 -27.46 5.63
N LEU A 322 23.80 -27.40 6.65
CA LEU A 322 22.70 -26.44 6.77
C LEU A 322 23.02 -25.38 7.83
N LEU A 323 22.93 -24.11 7.44
CA LEU A 323 23.07 -22.95 8.33
C LEU A 323 21.69 -22.34 8.60
N VAL A 324 21.33 -22.15 9.87
CA VAL A 324 20.04 -21.58 10.26
C VAL A 324 19.95 -20.12 9.85
N LEU A 325 18.96 -19.79 9.02
CA LEU A 325 18.62 -18.43 8.60
C LEU A 325 17.58 -17.78 9.51
N GLY A 326 16.67 -18.56 10.08
CA GLY A 326 15.55 -18.06 10.86
C GLY A 326 14.57 -19.15 11.22
N THR A 327 13.42 -18.75 11.75
CA THR A 327 12.37 -19.66 12.19
C THR A 327 11.01 -19.13 11.78
N PHE A 328 10.17 -20.01 11.26
CA PHE A 328 8.74 -19.79 11.11
C PHE A 328 8.00 -20.26 12.36
N GLU A 329 7.05 -19.45 12.78
CA GLU A 329 5.83 -19.91 13.45
C GLU A 329 4.78 -20.05 12.34
N LEU A 330 4.24 -21.26 12.13
CA LEU A 330 3.30 -21.52 11.03
C LEU A 330 1.85 -21.51 11.55
N ARG A 331 1.52 -22.51 12.36
CA ARG A 331 0.22 -22.69 13.03
C ARG A 331 0.46 -22.99 14.51
N TYR A 332 -0.61 -22.98 15.31
CA TYR A 332 -0.56 -23.35 16.72
C TYR A 332 0.28 -24.61 16.96
N ASP A 333 1.40 -24.47 17.69
CA ASP A 333 2.38 -25.51 18.00
C ASP A 333 3.19 -26.10 16.81
N GLU A 334 3.11 -25.50 15.61
CA GLU A 334 3.90 -25.85 14.43
C GLU A 334 5.00 -24.81 14.18
N THR A 335 6.25 -25.26 14.10
CA THR A 335 7.41 -24.40 13.84
C THR A 335 8.29 -24.92 12.71
N GLY A 336 8.93 -24.02 11.99
CA GLY A 336 9.80 -24.36 10.87
C GLY A 336 11.18 -23.73 11.00
N THR A 337 12.25 -24.52 11.13
CA THR A 337 13.61 -23.97 11.07
C THR A 337 14.02 -23.77 9.60
N VAL A 338 14.18 -22.52 9.19
CA VAL A 338 14.63 -22.15 7.84
C VAL A 338 16.14 -22.20 7.81
N CYS A 339 16.70 -22.97 6.89
CA CYS A 339 18.14 -23.15 6.74
C CYS A 339 18.59 -22.84 5.31
N VAL A 340 19.83 -22.38 5.16
CA VAL A 340 20.51 -22.31 3.87
C VAL A 340 21.56 -23.41 3.77
N HIS A 341 21.57 -24.13 2.65
CA HIS A 341 22.61 -25.09 2.35
C HIS A 341 23.91 -24.36 2.00
N ARG A 342 24.98 -24.66 2.73
CA ARG A 342 26.19 -23.85 2.78
C ARG A 342 26.90 -23.68 1.43
N ALA A 343 26.85 -24.69 0.58
CA ALA A 343 27.55 -24.71 -0.71
C ALA A 343 26.66 -24.32 -1.91
N THR A 344 25.37 -24.66 -1.85
CA THR A 344 24.44 -24.47 -2.99
C THR A 344 23.56 -23.24 -2.84
N GLY A 345 23.42 -22.70 -1.62
CA GLY A 345 22.51 -21.60 -1.33
C GLY A 345 21.03 -22.01 -1.24
N GLU A 346 20.68 -23.28 -1.50
CA GLU A 346 19.31 -23.77 -1.43
C GLU A 346 18.72 -23.54 -0.05
N ILE A 347 17.48 -23.05 -0.01
CA ILE A 347 16.75 -22.89 1.25
C ILE A 347 16.00 -24.17 1.55
N ARG A 348 16.14 -24.65 2.77
CA ARG A 348 15.45 -25.83 3.28
C ARG A 348 14.67 -25.48 4.53
N LEU A 349 13.50 -26.09 4.65
CA LEU A 349 12.70 -26.00 5.87
C LEU A 349 12.80 -27.33 6.62
N ARG A 350 13.09 -27.24 7.91
CA ARG A 350 12.89 -28.36 8.85
C ARG A 350 11.64 -28.09 9.67
N HIS A 351 10.57 -28.81 9.36
CA HIS A 351 9.28 -28.66 10.01
C HIS A 351 9.21 -29.46 11.32
N THR A 352 8.60 -28.89 12.35
CA THR A 352 8.28 -29.52 13.63
C THR A 352 6.80 -29.33 13.92
N ASP A 353 6.07 -30.43 14.06
CA ASP A 353 4.65 -30.50 14.41
C ASP A 353 4.51 -31.18 15.77
N GLY A 354 4.19 -30.40 16.81
CA GLY A 354 4.22 -30.84 18.20
C GLY A 354 5.60 -31.40 18.58
N ASP A 355 5.65 -32.68 18.98
CA ASP A 355 6.89 -33.37 19.32
C ASP A 355 7.60 -34.03 18.11
N THR A 356 7.01 -33.95 16.91
CA THR A 356 7.51 -34.63 15.71
C THR A 356 8.39 -33.70 14.88
N VAL A 357 9.66 -34.07 14.70
CA VAL A 357 10.60 -33.34 13.82
C VAL A 357 10.72 -34.05 12.49
N HIS A 358 10.37 -33.36 11.40
CA HIS A 358 10.47 -33.87 10.04
C HIS A 358 11.86 -33.60 9.44
N PRO A 359 12.35 -34.44 8.51
CA PRO A 359 13.61 -34.17 7.81
C PRO A 359 13.53 -32.86 6.99
N PRO A 360 14.63 -32.11 6.85
CA PRO A 360 14.64 -30.91 6.03
C PRO A 360 14.27 -31.19 4.58
N PHE A 361 13.39 -30.38 4.00
CA PHE A 361 13.00 -30.44 2.59
C PHE A 361 13.27 -29.10 1.89
N PHE A 362 13.35 -29.13 0.55
CA PHE A 362 13.54 -27.93 -0.27
C PHE A 362 12.38 -26.95 -0.08
N LEU A 363 12.66 -25.68 0.21
CA LEU A 363 11.64 -24.63 0.35
C LEU A 363 11.72 -23.62 -0.79
N SER A 364 12.93 -23.21 -1.18
CA SER A 364 13.16 -22.34 -2.34
C SER A 364 14.60 -22.48 -2.85
N ARG A 365 14.82 -22.01 -4.09
CA ARG A 365 16.08 -22.10 -4.82
C ARG A 365 17.25 -21.44 -4.08
N ASP A 366 17.01 -20.27 -3.51
CA ASP A 366 18.03 -19.48 -2.82
C ASP A 366 17.41 -18.44 -1.86
N ALA A 367 18.26 -17.74 -1.11
CA ALA A 367 17.85 -16.72 -0.15
C ALA A 367 17.14 -15.52 -0.80
N GLU A 368 17.48 -15.17 -2.04
CA GLU A 368 16.82 -14.09 -2.77
C GLU A 368 15.39 -14.49 -3.12
N THR A 369 15.20 -15.67 -3.71
CA THR A 369 13.86 -16.19 -4.03
C THR A 369 13.00 -16.36 -2.77
N PHE A 370 13.56 -16.89 -1.68
CA PHE A 370 12.86 -16.99 -0.39
C PHE A 370 12.36 -15.62 0.10
N THR A 371 13.24 -14.63 0.06
CA THR A 371 12.92 -13.27 0.53
C THR A 371 11.91 -12.60 -0.38
N LEU A 372 12.01 -12.82 -1.69
CA LEU A 372 11.09 -12.27 -2.66
C LEU A 372 9.68 -12.83 -2.45
N PHE A 373 9.54 -14.09 -2.06
CA PHE A 373 8.24 -14.67 -1.73
C PHE A 373 7.63 -14.04 -0.47
N LEU A 374 8.40 -13.81 0.59
CA LEU A 374 7.92 -13.12 1.79
C LEU A 374 7.56 -11.66 1.54
N GLU A 375 8.42 -10.93 0.81
CA GLU A 375 8.15 -9.54 0.42
C GLU A 375 6.92 -9.44 -0.49
N SER A 376 6.74 -10.39 -1.40
CA SER A 376 5.56 -10.44 -2.26
C SER A 376 4.30 -10.72 -1.45
N LEU A 377 4.30 -11.69 -0.52
CA LEU A 377 3.14 -11.89 0.38
C LEU A 377 2.80 -10.60 1.14
N ARG A 378 3.82 -9.93 1.69
CA ARG A 378 3.64 -8.66 2.39
C ARG A 378 3.03 -7.59 1.50
N ARG A 379 3.50 -7.50 0.27
CA ARG A 379 2.95 -6.58 -0.73
C ARG A 379 1.48 -6.89 -1.00
N TYR A 380 1.16 -8.09 -1.44
CA TYR A 380 -0.20 -8.43 -1.87
C TYR A 380 -1.23 -8.40 -0.74
N MET A 381 -0.79 -8.54 0.52
CA MET A 381 -1.66 -8.57 1.70
C MET A 381 -2.73 -7.47 1.72
N GLY A 382 -2.35 -6.21 1.48
CA GLY A 382 -3.32 -5.11 1.49
C GLY A 382 -4.34 -5.17 0.34
N ALA A 383 -3.94 -5.66 -0.83
CA ALA A 383 -4.84 -5.85 -1.96
C ALA A 383 -5.71 -7.10 -1.82
N SER A 384 -5.28 -8.09 -1.04
CA SER A 384 -6.08 -9.30 -0.80
C SER A 384 -7.14 -9.09 0.28
N TRP A 385 -6.84 -8.30 1.31
CA TRP A 385 -7.75 -8.09 2.44
C TRP A 385 -8.65 -6.88 2.26
N ASP A 386 -8.06 -5.83 1.69
CA ASP A 386 -8.72 -4.56 1.45
C ASP A 386 -8.64 -4.21 -0.05
N PRO A 387 -9.11 -5.11 -0.95
CA PRO A 387 -9.07 -4.88 -2.38
C PRO A 387 -9.87 -3.64 -2.72
N TYR A 388 -9.39 -2.85 -3.67
CA TYR A 388 -10.33 -2.04 -4.45
C TYR A 388 -11.24 -2.98 -5.27
N PRO A 389 -12.47 -2.59 -5.61
CA PRO A 389 -13.38 -3.45 -6.38
C PRO A 389 -12.76 -4.04 -7.66
N GLU A 390 -11.83 -3.33 -8.29
CA GLU A 390 -11.15 -3.71 -9.53
C GLU A 390 -9.96 -4.66 -9.32
N GLU A 391 -9.50 -4.84 -8.08
CA GLU A 391 -8.40 -5.74 -7.71
C GLU A 391 -8.88 -7.16 -7.41
N ALA A 392 -10.17 -7.45 -7.59
CA ALA A 392 -10.71 -8.78 -7.41
C ALA A 392 -9.95 -9.81 -8.27
N GLY A 393 -9.32 -10.79 -7.62
CA GLY A 393 -8.51 -11.82 -8.28
C GLY A 393 -7.01 -11.50 -8.37
N ALA A 394 -6.55 -10.34 -7.88
CA ALA A 394 -5.12 -10.01 -7.84
C ALA A 394 -4.31 -11.02 -7.01
N GLU A 395 -4.94 -11.74 -6.08
CA GLU A 395 -4.31 -12.80 -5.30
C GLU A 395 -3.77 -13.95 -6.18
N TYR A 396 -4.36 -14.20 -7.35
CA TYR A 396 -3.87 -15.23 -8.28
C TYR A 396 -2.58 -14.82 -9.01
N ASP A 397 -2.29 -13.52 -9.12
CA ASP A 397 -1.06 -13.04 -9.74
C ASP A 397 0.16 -13.50 -8.93
N TYR A 398 0.05 -13.56 -7.61
CA TYR A 398 1.14 -14.00 -6.72
C TYR A 398 1.58 -15.45 -7.02
N GLU A 399 0.64 -16.40 -7.03
CA GLU A 399 0.97 -17.82 -7.28
C GLU A 399 1.60 -18.02 -8.66
N PHE A 400 1.08 -17.32 -9.67
CA PHE A 400 1.65 -17.35 -11.02
C PHE A 400 3.10 -16.85 -11.03
N ARG A 401 3.37 -15.70 -10.40
CA ARG A 401 4.72 -15.13 -10.32
C ARG A 401 5.69 -16.03 -9.55
N MET A 402 5.26 -16.64 -8.45
CA MET A 402 6.08 -17.61 -7.73
C MET A 402 6.45 -18.80 -8.60
N ALA A 403 5.49 -19.35 -9.36
CA ALA A 403 5.71 -20.50 -10.23
C ALA A 403 6.68 -20.19 -11.37
N GLU A 404 6.66 -18.95 -11.90
CA GLU A 404 7.65 -18.48 -12.88
C GLU A 404 9.07 -18.41 -12.29
N LEU A 405 9.20 -18.00 -11.03
CA LEU A 405 10.49 -17.79 -10.36
C LEU A 405 11.11 -19.09 -9.85
N ASP A 406 10.32 -19.95 -9.23
CA ASP A 406 10.75 -21.23 -8.67
C ASP A 406 9.64 -22.30 -8.73
N PRO A 407 9.49 -22.97 -9.88
CA PRO A 407 8.44 -23.97 -10.07
C PRO A 407 8.59 -25.18 -9.13
N ARG A 408 9.81 -25.44 -8.61
CA ARG A 408 10.05 -26.53 -7.64
C ARG A 408 9.42 -26.23 -6.29
N ALA A 409 9.34 -24.96 -5.90
CA ALA A 409 8.74 -24.55 -4.63
C ALA A 409 7.23 -24.83 -4.60
N LEU A 410 6.57 -24.79 -5.77
CA LEU A 410 5.13 -24.99 -5.94
C LEU A 410 4.76 -26.33 -6.61
N ASP A 411 5.70 -27.28 -6.69
CA ASP A 411 5.40 -28.64 -7.18
C ASP A 411 4.31 -29.28 -6.30
N ALA A 412 3.24 -29.77 -6.92
CA ALA A 412 2.07 -30.30 -6.24
C ALA A 412 2.38 -31.48 -5.31
N GLU A 413 3.45 -32.23 -5.57
CA GLU A 413 3.87 -33.38 -4.75
C GLU A 413 4.93 -33.00 -3.70
N ALA A 414 5.41 -31.74 -3.69
CA ALA A 414 6.46 -31.29 -2.77
C ALA A 414 5.86 -30.74 -1.45
N PRO A 415 6.47 -31.06 -0.29
CA PRO A 415 6.04 -30.48 0.99
C PRO A 415 6.12 -28.96 1.05
N SER A 416 6.95 -28.32 0.22
CA SER A 416 7.02 -26.86 0.11
C SER A 416 5.71 -26.23 -0.38
N ARG A 417 4.94 -26.93 -1.23
CA ARG A 417 3.67 -26.40 -1.72
C ARG A 417 2.68 -26.19 -0.58
N GLU A 418 2.64 -27.10 0.39
CA GLU A 418 1.76 -26.97 1.55
C GLU A 418 2.13 -25.76 2.42
N VAL A 419 3.43 -25.56 2.68
CA VAL A 419 3.91 -24.41 3.45
C VAL A 419 3.61 -23.10 2.73
N TRP A 420 3.93 -22.99 1.44
CA TRP A 420 3.66 -21.77 0.67
C TRP A 420 2.16 -21.52 0.49
N ALA A 421 1.35 -22.56 0.28
CA ALA A 421 -0.10 -22.44 0.26
C ALA A 421 -0.65 -21.95 1.60
N HIS A 422 -0.09 -22.43 2.72
CA HIS A 422 -0.47 -21.96 4.03
C HIS A 422 -0.11 -20.48 4.24
N LEU A 423 1.13 -20.08 3.90
CA LEU A 423 1.55 -18.69 4.00
C LEU A 423 0.73 -17.77 3.09
N PHE A 424 0.34 -18.25 1.90
CA PHE A 424 -0.58 -17.52 1.03
C PHE A 424 -1.98 -17.39 1.65
N ALA A 425 -2.51 -18.47 2.23
CA ALA A 425 -3.79 -18.45 2.95
C ALA A 425 -3.80 -17.46 4.12
N THR A 426 -2.63 -17.16 4.73
CA THR A 426 -2.54 -16.13 5.78
C THR A 426 -2.84 -14.71 5.29
N ILE A 427 -2.84 -14.48 3.99
CA ILE A 427 -3.16 -13.19 3.37
C ILE A 427 -4.40 -13.26 2.48
N THR A 428 -5.17 -14.36 2.48
CA THR A 428 -6.40 -14.47 1.66
C THR A 428 -7.58 -15.12 2.39
N GLU A 429 -7.34 -16.14 3.21
CA GLU A 429 -8.40 -17.05 3.70
C GLU A 429 -8.49 -17.11 5.22
N LEU A 430 -7.37 -17.04 5.94
CA LEU A 430 -7.31 -17.26 7.40
C LEU A 430 -7.78 -16.06 8.22
N GLY A 431 -8.47 -15.11 7.60
CA GLY A 431 -9.02 -13.91 8.23
C GLY A 431 -8.00 -13.01 8.93
N GLU A 432 -8.44 -11.83 9.37
CA GLU A 432 -7.56 -10.89 10.07
C GLU A 432 -6.99 -11.35 11.39
N TYR A 433 -7.74 -12.20 12.07
CA TYR A 433 -7.39 -12.72 13.37
C TYR A 433 -6.81 -14.13 13.31
N GLY A 434 -6.61 -14.70 12.11
CA GLY A 434 -6.00 -16.01 11.98
C GLY A 434 -6.93 -17.21 12.21
N TYR A 435 -8.22 -17.10 11.87
CA TYR A 435 -9.23 -18.16 11.99
C TYR A 435 -10.09 -18.34 10.75
#